data_AF-A0A559IE62-F1
#
_entry.id   AF-A0A559IE62-F1
#
_cell.length_a   1.000
_cell.length_b   1.000
_cell.length_c   1.000
_cell.angle_alpha   90.00
_cell.angle_beta   90.00
_cell.angle_gamma   90.00
#
_symmetry.space_group_name_H-M   'P 1'
#
loop_
_entity.id
_entity.type
_entity.pdbx_description
1 polymer ?
#
loop_
_entity_poly.entity_id
_entity_poly.type
_entity_poly.pdbx_seq_one_letter_code
_entity_poly.pdbx_strand_id
1 'polypeptide(L)'
;MTMNREERKKAMKMATAIAEMGWRADIVPASEYDGIHANYHTHGLQENFGHIDFQVVLPIDPSKTHAVMFQIIENIKEGKVYEEGKLYDDIIPMPMGFKVFKECGRDVLRLLIPDGQGRHPDDPQCEPFFRLQLDDYPFDS
;
A
#
# COMPACT_ATOMS: atom_id res chain seq x y z
N MET A 1 -17.30 -19.75 15.42
CA MET A 1 -17.69 -20.12 14.04
C MET A 1 -16.59 -20.96 13.44
N THR A 2 -16.93 -22.07 12.78
CA THR A 2 -15.95 -22.93 12.12
C THR A 2 -15.73 -22.45 10.69
N MET A 3 -14.50 -22.14 10.31
CA MET A 3 -14.20 -21.64 8.96
C MET A 3 -14.66 -22.63 7.88
N ASN A 4 -15.28 -22.09 6.83
CA ASN A 4 -15.70 -22.84 5.65
C ASN A 4 -14.49 -23.26 4.77
N ARG A 5 -14.75 -24.07 3.74
CA ARG A 5 -13.69 -24.63 2.88
C ARG A 5 -12.94 -23.55 2.08
N GLU A 6 -13.62 -22.50 1.65
CA GLU A 6 -13.03 -21.41 0.88
C GLU A 6 -12.18 -20.51 1.77
N GLU A 7 -12.68 -20.17 2.97
CA GLU A 7 -11.94 -19.44 3.99
C GLU A 7 -10.63 -20.15 4.36
N ARG A 8 -10.68 -21.48 4.55
CA ARG A 8 -9.48 -22.29 4.81
C ARG A 8 -8.48 -22.25 3.67
N LYS A 9 -8.95 -22.32 2.42
CA LYS A 9 -8.08 -22.22 1.24
C LYS A 9 -7.42 -20.84 1.14
N LYS A 10 -8.19 -19.77 1.38
CA LYS A 10 -7.69 -18.39 1.39
C LYS A 10 -6.62 -18.22 2.46
N ALA A 11 -6.91 -18.64 3.69
CA ALA A 11 -5.96 -18.60 4.80
C ALA A 11 -4.67 -19.41 4.52
N MET A 12 -4.80 -20.60 3.94
CA MET A 12 -3.62 -21.40 3.56
C MET A 12 -2.77 -20.68 2.52
N LYS A 13 -3.39 -20.11 1.47
CA LYS A 13 -2.68 -19.35 0.43
C LYS A 13 -1.96 -18.13 1.02
N MET A 14 -2.59 -17.43 1.96
CA MET A 14 -2.00 -16.30 2.67
C MET A 14 -0.78 -16.72 3.50
N ALA A 15 -0.90 -17.82 4.25
CA ALA A 15 0.18 -18.35 5.06
C ALA A 15 1.36 -18.83 4.19
N THR A 16 1.08 -19.49 3.06
CA THR A 16 2.10 -19.92 2.09
C THR A 16 2.87 -18.72 1.53
N ALA A 17 2.18 -17.64 1.12
CA ALA A 17 2.84 -16.46 0.58
C ALA A 17 3.82 -15.81 1.57
N ILE A 18 3.41 -15.66 2.84
CA ILE A 18 4.30 -15.13 3.89
C ILE A 18 5.46 -16.10 4.17
N ALA A 19 5.21 -17.41 4.22
CA ALA A 19 6.27 -18.39 4.47
C ALA A 19 7.33 -18.44 3.35
N GLU A 20 6.91 -18.25 2.09
CA GLU A 20 7.81 -18.30 0.93
C GLU A 20 8.53 -16.98 0.68
N MET A 21 7.82 -15.85 0.82
CA MET A 21 8.30 -14.54 0.39
C MET A 21 8.59 -13.57 1.53
N GLY A 22 8.17 -13.87 2.77
CA GLY A 22 8.21 -12.98 3.92
C GLY A 22 7.12 -11.90 3.92
N TRP A 23 6.28 -11.82 2.88
CA TRP A 23 5.24 -10.82 2.78
C TRP A 23 4.12 -11.25 1.83
N ARG A 24 3.00 -10.53 1.88
CA ARG A 24 1.92 -10.61 0.89
C ARG A 24 1.26 -9.25 0.69
N ALA A 25 0.57 -9.07 -0.44
CA ALA A 25 -0.30 -7.93 -0.67
C ALA A 25 -1.77 -8.37 -0.72
N ASP A 26 -2.65 -7.58 -0.11
CA ASP A 26 -4.08 -7.61 -0.32
C ASP A 26 -4.48 -6.45 -1.23
N ILE A 27 -5.30 -6.76 -2.23
CA ILE A 27 -5.78 -5.81 -3.24
C ILE A 27 -7.29 -5.74 -3.11
N VAL A 28 -7.80 -4.68 -2.48
CA VAL A 28 -9.23 -4.45 -2.35
C VAL A 28 -9.62 -3.26 -3.24
N PRO A 29 -10.32 -3.49 -4.37
CA PRO A 29 -10.69 -2.43 -5.29
C PRO A 29 -11.74 -1.50 -4.67
N ALA A 30 -11.83 -0.26 -5.18
CA ALA A 30 -12.78 0.72 -4.69
C ALA A 30 -14.25 0.29 -4.78
N SER A 31 -14.58 -0.64 -5.70
CA SER A 31 -15.92 -1.23 -5.82
C SER A 31 -16.37 -2.05 -4.62
N GLU A 32 -15.45 -2.47 -3.74
CA GLU A 32 -15.77 -3.13 -2.47
C GLU A 32 -16.00 -2.13 -1.33
N TYR A 33 -15.81 -0.83 -1.59
CA TYR A 33 -15.97 0.26 -0.64
C TYR A 33 -16.99 1.30 -1.17
N ASP A 34 -16.60 2.58 -1.24
CA ASP A 34 -17.44 3.71 -1.67
C ASP A 34 -17.35 4.01 -3.18
N GLY A 35 -16.63 3.19 -3.95
CA GLY A 35 -16.38 3.41 -5.37
C GLY A 35 -15.29 4.45 -5.66
N ILE A 36 -14.68 5.05 -4.63
CA ILE A 36 -13.64 6.09 -4.74
C ILE A 36 -12.31 5.56 -4.19
N HIS A 37 -12.31 5.00 -2.98
CA HIS A 37 -11.11 4.59 -2.28
C HIS A 37 -10.82 3.10 -2.50
N ALA A 38 -9.71 2.79 -3.16
CA ALA A 38 -9.16 1.43 -3.13
C ALA A 38 -8.23 1.27 -1.92
N ASN A 39 -8.02 0.03 -1.47
CA ASN A 39 -7.07 -0.29 -0.40
C ASN A 39 -6.16 -1.42 -0.87
N TYR A 40 -4.96 -1.04 -1.28
CA TYR A 40 -3.91 -2.00 -1.57
C TYR A 40 -2.92 -1.93 -0.42
N HIS A 41 -2.67 -3.02 0.28
CA HIS A 41 -1.79 -2.99 1.44
C HIS A 41 -1.01 -4.29 1.62
N THR A 42 0.12 -4.19 2.29
CA THR A 42 0.96 -5.34 2.59
C THR A 42 0.72 -5.90 3.99
N HIS A 43 1.16 -7.14 4.16
CA HIS A 43 1.30 -7.80 5.45
C HIS A 43 2.67 -8.48 5.53
N GLY A 44 3.26 -8.49 6.73
CA GLY A 44 4.45 -9.28 7.06
C GLY A 44 5.78 -8.54 6.94
N LEU A 45 5.78 -7.28 6.49
CA LEU A 45 7.04 -6.54 6.34
C LEU A 45 7.70 -6.27 7.70
N GLN A 46 6.91 -6.02 8.74
CA GLN A 46 7.43 -5.65 10.04
C GLN A 46 8.16 -6.83 10.69
N GLU A 47 7.59 -8.03 10.58
CA GLU A 47 8.10 -9.25 11.18
C GLU A 47 9.29 -9.84 10.41
N ASN A 48 9.31 -9.70 9.08
CA ASN A 48 10.29 -10.38 8.24
C ASN A 48 11.41 -9.47 7.72
N PHE A 49 11.17 -8.15 7.64
CA PHE A 49 12.13 -7.19 7.07
C PHE A 49 12.37 -5.97 7.97
N GLY A 50 11.73 -5.90 9.15
CA GLY A 50 11.90 -4.78 10.09
C GLY A 50 11.36 -3.45 9.57
N HIS A 51 10.44 -3.48 8.60
CA HIS A 51 9.85 -2.30 7.98
C HIS A 51 8.34 -2.35 8.13
N ILE A 52 7.69 -1.23 8.45
CA ILE A 52 6.24 -1.16 8.53
C ILE A 52 5.57 -1.53 7.19
N ASP A 53 4.37 -2.10 7.24
CA ASP A 53 3.59 -2.42 6.05
C ASP A 53 3.20 -1.18 5.24
N PHE A 54 3.10 -1.34 3.92
CA PHE A 54 2.71 -0.28 3.01
C PHE A 54 1.21 -0.28 2.71
N GLN A 55 0.73 0.88 2.29
CA GLN A 55 -0.60 1.08 1.76
C GLN A 55 -0.58 1.96 0.50
N VAL A 56 -1.48 1.72 -0.45
CA VAL A 56 -1.83 2.62 -1.55
C VAL A 56 -3.34 2.82 -1.52
N VAL A 57 -3.76 4.08 -1.47
CA VAL A 57 -5.18 4.48 -1.44
C VAL A 57 -5.52 5.29 -2.68
N LEU A 58 -5.54 4.60 -3.82
CA LEU A 58 -5.86 5.19 -5.11
C LEU A 58 -6.41 4.12 -6.05
N PRO A 59 -7.55 4.32 -6.72
CA PRO A 59 -8.16 3.33 -7.62
C PRO A 59 -7.45 3.32 -8.97
N ILE A 60 -6.17 2.96 -8.97
CA ILE A 60 -5.35 2.78 -10.17
C ILE A 60 -5.22 1.30 -10.53
N ASP A 61 -4.69 1.05 -11.72
CA ASP A 61 -4.46 -0.29 -12.24
C ASP A 61 -3.72 -1.19 -11.22
N PRO A 62 -4.31 -2.32 -10.79
CA PRO A 62 -3.71 -3.19 -9.80
C PRO A 62 -2.34 -3.75 -10.20
N SER A 63 -2.08 -3.97 -11.49
CA SER A 63 -0.78 -4.46 -11.95
C SER A 63 0.30 -3.38 -11.80
N LYS A 64 -0.03 -2.10 -12.04
CA LYS A 64 0.89 -0.98 -11.77
C LYS A 64 1.18 -0.83 -10.29
N THR A 65 0.14 -0.88 -9.44
CA THR A 65 0.33 -0.84 -7.98
C THR A 65 1.23 -1.99 -7.52
N HIS A 66 0.97 -3.20 -8.01
CA HIS A 66 1.75 -4.38 -7.64
C HIS A 66 3.22 -4.22 -8.03
N ALA A 67 3.52 -3.71 -9.24
CA ALA A 67 4.89 -3.48 -9.68
C ALA A 67 5.63 -2.47 -8.79
N VAL A 68 4.96 -1.37 -8.42
CA VAL A 68 5.53 -0.35 -7.52
C VAL A 68 5.79 -0.92 -6.13
N MET A 69 4.82 -1.64 -5.55
CA MET A 69 4.99 -2.29 -4.24
C MET A 69 6.11 -3.32 -4.27
N PHE A 70 6.19 -4.14 -5.33
CA PHE A 70 7.25 -5.13 -5.47
C PHE A 70 8.63 -4.46 -5.48
N GLN A 71 8.81 -3.40 -6.26
CA GLN A 71 10.07 -2.65 -6.29
C GLN A 71 10.44 -2.05 -4.93
N ILE A 72 9.47 -1.46 -4.21
CA ILE A 72 9.68 -0.93 -2.86
C ILE A 72 10.19 -2.03 -1.92
N ILE A 73 9.61 -3.22 -1.99
CA ILE A 73 9.95 -4.35 -1.11
C ILE A 73 11.31 -4.94 -1.46
N GLU A 74 11.66 -5.04 -2.74
CA GLU A 74 13.02 -5.45 -3.13
C GLU A 74 14.07 -4.46 -2.60
N ASN A 75 13.82 -3.15 -2.69
CA ASN A 75 14.72 -2.15 -2.12
C ASN A 75 14.85 -2.31 -0.59
N ILE A 76 13.79 -2.69 0.11
CA ILE A 76 13.83 -2.95 1.56
C ILE A 76 14.66 -4.18 1.89
N LYS A 77 14.54 -5.25 1.09
CA LYS A 77 15.39 -6.45 1.24
C LYS A 77 16.87 -6.13 1.05
N GLU A 78 17.18 -5.13 0.23
CA GLU A 78 18.53 -4.59 0.04
C GLU A 78 18.97 -3.62 1.15
N GLY A 79 18.11 -3.36 2.14
CA GLY A 79 18.41 -2.55 3.33
C GLY A 79 17.93 -1.10 3.25
N LYS A 80 17.15 -0.72 2.22
CA LYS A 80 16.56 0.61 2.15
C LYS A 80 15.41 0.75 3.16
N VAL A 81 15.30 1.95 3.75
CA VAL A 81 14.20 2.31 4.65
C VAL A 81 13.44 3.49 4.06
N TYR A 82 12.12 3.36 3.99
CA TYR A 82 11.23 4.44 3.57
C TYR A 82 10.62 5.11 4.80
N GLU A 83 10.63 6.44 4.80
CA GLU A 83 10.22 7.24 5.95
C GLU A 83 9.20 8.30 5.53
N GLU A 84 8.28 8.60 6.45
CA GLU A 84 7.34 9.70 6.29
C GLU A 84 8.07 11.03 6.08
N GLY A 85 7.52 11.88 5.21
CA GLY A 85 8.03 13.22 4.95
C GLY A 85 9.29 13.28 4.09
N LYS A 86 9.81 12.14 3.63
CA LYS A 86 10.88 12.07 2.62
C LYS A 86 10.30 11.79 1.23
N LEU A 87 10.95 12.33 0.20
CA LEU A 87 10.63 12.09 -1.20
C LEU A 87 11.65 11.11 -1.80
N TYR A 88 11.17 10.20 -2.64
CA TYR A 88 11.95 9.16 -3.30
C TYR A 88 11.58 9.11 -4.79
N ASP A 89 12.57 9.22 -5.67
CA ASP A 89 12.41 9.22 -7.13
C ASP A 89 13.09 8.02 -7.82
N ASP A 90 13.55 7.06 -7.02
CA ASP A 90 14.23 5.85 -7.46
C ASP A 90 13.31 4.62 -7.54
N ILE A 91 12.03 4.78 -7.20
CA ILE A 91 10.98 3.77 -7.42
C ILE A 91 10.38 3.91 -8.82
N ILE A 92 9.99 5.15 -9.15
CA ILE A 92 9.55 5.62 -10.46
C ILE A 92 10.15 7.02 -10.65
N PRO A 93 10.32 7.53 -11.89
CA PRO A 93 10.98 8.83 -12.14
C PRO A 93 10.08 10.03 -11.80
N MET A 94 9.47 10.03 -10.60
CA MET A 94 8.66 11.08 -10.02
C MET A 94 8.85 11.08 -8.49
N PRO A 95 8.76 12.24 -7.80
CA PRO A 95 9.01 12.34 -6.37
C PRO A 95 7.87 11.73 -5.55
N MET A 96 8.00 10.47 -5.18
CA MET A 96 7.04 9.74 -4.36
C MET A 96 7.22 10.09 -2.89
N GLY A 97 6.12 10.39 -2.20
CA GLY A 97 6.13 10.62 -0.76
C GLY A 97 5.60 9.42 0.01
N PHE A 98 5.77 9.48 1.33
CA PHE A 98 5.16 8.54 2.25
C PHE A 98 4.56 9.27 3.45
N LYS A 99 3.48 8.71 4.00
CA LYS A 99 2.81 9.25 5.18
C LYS A 99 2.23 8.12 6.04
N VAL A 100 2.30 8.24 7.36
CA VAL A 100 1.77 7.23 8.27
C VAL A 100 0.25 7.40 8.41
N PHE A 101 -0.49 6.29 8.31
CA PHE A 101 -1.93 6.21 8.54
C PHE A 101 -2.26 5.02 9.44
N LYS A 102 -3.49 5.02 9.99
CA LYS A 102 -4.05 3.86 10.68
C LYS A 102 -4.89 3.02 9.72
N GLU A 103 -4.67 1.71 9.74
CA GLU A 103 -5.53 0.71 9.11
C GLU A 103 -5.76 -0.40 10.15
N CYS A 104 -7.00 -0.82 10.39
CA CYS A 104 -7.32 -1.85 11.39
C CYS A 104 -6.67 -1.65 12.80
N GLY A 105 -6.34 -0.40 13.19
CA GLY A 105 -5.63 -0.10 14.44
C GLY A 105 -4.10 -0.29 14.43
N ARG A 106 -3.50 -0.74 13.31
CA ARG A 106 -2.04 -0.74 13.10
C ARG A 106 -1.62 0.48 12.27
N ASP A 107 -0.37 0.89 12.45
CA ASP A 107 0.24 1.88 11.56
C ASP A 107 0.60 1.21 10.23
N VAL A 108 0.38 1.94 9.14
CA VAL A 108 0.84 1.60 7.79
C VAL A 108 1.49 2.83 7.16
N LEU A 109 2.50 2.61 6.33
CA LEU A 109 3.14 3.67 5.58
C LEU A 109 2.49 3.78 4.20
N ARG A 110 1.63 4.79 4.04
CA ARG A 110 0.94 5.03 2.78
C ARG A 110 1.87 5.68 1.78
N LEU A 111 2.00 5.08 0.61
CA LEU A 111 2.67 5.63 -0.54
C LEU A 111 1.80 6.74 -1.15
N LEU A 112 2.39 7.91 -1.39
CA LEU A 112 1.75 9.07 -1.99
C LEU A 112 2.30 9.28 -3.41
N ILE A 113 1.48 8.91 -4.38
CA ILE A 113 1.77 9.04 -5.82
C ILE A 113 1.52 10.48 -6.25
N PRO A 114 2.49 11.19 -6.86
CA PRO A 114 2.27 12.53 -7.39
C PRO A 114 1.40 12.48 -8.65
N ASP A 115 0.83 13.63 -9.01
CA ASP A 115 0.06 13.75 -10.25
C ASP A 115 0.94 13.73 -11.51
N GLY A 116 0.32 13.82 -12.68
CA GLY A 116 1.04 13.79 -13.96
C GLY A 116 2.02 14.96 -14.20
N GLN A 117 2.02 15.98 -13.33
CA GLN A 117 2.98 17.08 -13.34
C GLN A 117 4.07 16.93 -12.25
N GLY A 118 4.07 15.80 -11.52
CA GLY A 118 5.00 15.56 -10.41
C GLY A 118 4.64 16.30 -9.13
N ARG A 119 3.41 16.83 -9.01
CA ARG A 119 2.98 17.53 -7.79
C ARG A 119 2.51 16.52 -6.75
N HIS A 120 3.07 16.63 -5.55
CA HIS A 120 2.74 15.77 -4.42
C HIS A 120 1.29 16.00 -3.96
N PRO A 121 0.58 15.00 -3.39
CA PRO A 121 -0.82 15.14 -2.99
C PRO A 121 -1.16 16.28 -2.00
N ASP A 122 -0.17 16.82 -1.26
CA ASP A 122 -0.36 17.97 -0.38
C ASP A 122 -0.23 19.33 -1.09
N ASP A 123 0.26 19.35 -2.34
CA ASP A 123 0.32 20.54 -3.16
C ASP A 123 -1.12 21.01 -3.48
N PRO A 124 -1.48 22.26 -3.17
CA PRO A 124 -2.80 22.80 -3.51
C PRO A 124 -3.17 22.71 -4.99
N GLN A 125 -2.18 22.67 -5.88
CA GLN A 125 -2.33 22.54 -7.33
C GLN A 125 -2.32 21.08 -7.82
N CYS A 126 -2.09 20.11 -6.93
CA CYS A 126 -2.19 18.69 -7.27
C CYS A 126 -3.61 18.36 -7.77
N GLU A 127 -3.68 17.52 -8.80
CA GLU A 127 -4.95 17.06 -9.36
C GLU A 127 -5.84 16.41 -8.28
N PRO A 128 -7.15 16.76 -8.19
CA PRO A 128 -8.03 16.27 -7.12
C PRO A 128 -8.06 14.75 -6.95
N PHE A 129 -7.92 14.01 -8.05
CA PHE A 129 -7.85 12.54 -8.03
C PHE A 129 -6.70 12.00 -7.17
N PHE A 130 -5.50 12.58 -7.28
CA PHE A 130 -4.32 12.13 -6.51
C PHE A 130 -4.39 12.59 -5.05
N ARG A 131 -5.13 13.65 -4.77
CA ARG A 131 -5.33 14.17 -3.40
C ARG A 131 -6.16 13.23 -2.52
N LEU A 132 -6.98 12.36 -3.12
CA LEU A 132 -7.75 11.31 -2.40
C LEU A 132 -6.86 10.41 -1.52
N GLN A 133 -5.58 10.27 -1.87
CA GLN A 133 -4.62 9.48 -1.07
C GLN A 133 -4.42 10.04 0.35
N LEU A 134 -4.75 11.30 0.59
CA LEU A 134 -4.63 11.94 1.89
C LEU A 134 -5.84 11.71 2.79
N ASP A 135 -6.94 11.16 2.26
CA ASP A 135 -8.15 10.93 3.02
C ASP A 135 -7.91 9.85 4.08
N ASP A 136 -8.33 10.14 5.32
CA ASP A 136 -8.32 9.18 6.42
C ASP A 136 -9.58 8.29 6.34
N TYR A 137 -9.71 7.59 5.21
CA TYR A 137 -10.86 6.72 4.95
C TYR A 137 -10.79 5.47 5.84
N PRO A 138 -11.84 5.17 6.62
CA PRO A 138 -11.87 3.99 7.46
C PRO A 138 -12.15 2.76 6.61
N PHE A 139 -11.10 2.05 6.20
CA PHE A 139 -11.23 0.80 5.41
C PHE A 139 -11.89 -0.36 6.16
N ASP A 140 -12.31 -0.11 7.40
CA ASP A 140 -12.88 -1.05 8.34
C ASP A 140 -14.11 -0.42 9.03
N SER A 141 -15.30 -0.89 8.68
CA SER A 141 -16.44 -1.04 9.62
C SER A 141 -17.13 -2.37 9.39
#